data_AF-A0A2M8NHK1-F1
#
_entry.id   AF-A0A2M8NHK1-F1
#
_cell.length_a   1.000
_cell.length_b   1.000
_cell.length_c   1.000
_cell.angle_alpha   90.00
_cell.angle_beta   90.00
_cell.angle_gamma   90.00
#
_symmetry.space_group_name_H-M   'P 1'
#
loop_
_entity.id
_entity.type
_entity.pdbx_description
1 polymer ?
#
loop_
_entity_poly.entity_id
_entity_poly.type
_entity_poly.pdbx_seq_one_letter_code
_entity_poly.pdbx_strand_id
1 'polypeptide(L)'
;PQQDKRLTVWEATHHLIAQLKSNDGGERACAELMTKMPFDVAAEARQLAYRLYNICERKGWADHARDYNDLVMSWSSISEEAARLRDAVARGDATTQMNLFDSEA
;
A
#
# COMPACT_ATOMS: atom_id res chain seq x y z
N PRO A 1 -17.86 5.11 9.28
CA PRO A 1 -17.22 5.52 8.01
C PRO A 1 -17.13 7.04 7.81
N GLN A 2 -18.22 7.80 7.98
CA GLN A 2 -18.28 9.20 7.53
C GLN A 2 -17.53 10.22 8.40
N GLN A 3 -17.06 9.84 9.58
CA GLN A 3 -16.23 10.68 10.46
C GLN A 3 -15.07 9.91 11.11
N ASP A 4 -14.75 8.71 10.61
CA ASP A 4 -13.66 7.95 11.21
C ASP A 4 -12.32 8.53 10.75
N LYS A 5 -11.61 9.14 11.69
CA LYS A 5 -10.29 9.76 11.47
C LYS A 5 -9.14 8.81 11.79
N ARG A 6 -9.42 7.55 12.13
CA ARG A 6 -8.40 6.57 12.51
C ARG A 6 -8.19 5.65 11.32
N LEU A 7 -7.03 5.76 10.70
CA LEU A 7 -6.60 4.75 9.74
C LEU A 7 -6.42 3.43 10.50
N THR A 8 -7.37 2.52 10.38
CA THR A 8 -7.27 1.23 11.05
C THR A 8 -6.36 0.29 10.26
N VAL A 9 -5.70 -0.64 10.95
CA VAL A 9 -4.91 -1.71 10.30
C VAL A 9 -5.77 -2.49 9.29
N TRP A 10 -7.06 -2.67 9.59
CA TRP A 10 -8.02 -3.32 8.69
C TRP A 10 -8.22 -2.56 7.37
N GLU A 11 -8.48 -1.26 7.45
CA GLU A 11 -8.65 -0.42 6.26
C GLU A 11 -7.35 -0.33 5.47
N ALA A 12 -6.21 -0.18 6.14
CA ALA A 12 -4.89 -0.18 5.50
C ALA A 12 -4.66 -1.46 4.68
N THR A 13 -4.91 -2.64 5.26
CA THR A 13 -4.79 -3.93 4.55
C THR A 13 -5.66 -3.97 3.31
N HIS A 14 -6.94 -3.59 3.42
CA HIS A 14 -7.88 -3.69 2.28
C HIS A 14 -7.62 -2.63 1.21
N HIS A 15 -7.19 -1.43 1.59
CA HIS A 15 -6.77 -0.43 0.61
C HIS A 15 -5.53 -0.87 -0.15
N LEU A 16 -4.55 -1.50 0.50
CA LEU A 16 -3.38 -2.06 -0.19
C LEU A 16 -3.78 -3.17 -1.18
N ILE A 17 -4.66 -4.09 -0.78
CA ILE A 17 -5.20 -5.13 -1.67
C ILE A 17 -5.94 -4.50 -2.85
N ALA A 18 -6.79 -3.50 -2.59
CA ALA A 18 -7.54 -2.81 -3.64
C ALA A 18 -6.61 -2.11 -4.64
N GLN A 19 -5.54 -1.47 -4.16
CA GLN A 19 -4.54 -0.86 -5.02
C GLN A 19 -3.78 -1.90 -5.84
N LEU A 20 -3.41 -3.05 -5.26
CA LEU A 20 -2.68 -4.11 -5.95
C LEU A 20 -3.50 -4.78 -7.06
N LYS A 21 -4.83 -4.86 -6.88
CA LYS A 21 -5.76 -5.49 -7.82
C LYS A 21 -6.24 -4.55 -8.92
N SER A 22 -6.01 -3.25 -8.80
CA SER A 22 -6.47 -2.28 -9.79
C SER A 22 -5.74 -2.51 -11.10
N ASN A 23 -6.40 -2.43 -12.25
CA ASN A 23 -5.70 -2.59 -13.54
C ASN A 23 -4.69 -1.46 -13.80
N ASP A 24 -4.95 -0.28 -13.21
CA ASP A 24 -4.10 0.91 -13.32
C ASP A 24 -3.20 1.08 -12.09
N GLY A 25 -3.37 0.23 -11.06
CA GLY A 25 -2.66 0.27 -9.80
C GLY A 25 -1.94 -1.04 -9.54
N GLY A 26 -0.64 -0.99 -9.32
CA GLY A 26 0.16 -2.17 -9.00
C GLY A 26 0.99 -1.94 -7.75
N GLU A 27 2.14 -2.60 -7.69
CA GLU A 27 3.07 -2.46 -6.57
C GLU A 27 3.47 -1.00 -6.30
N ARG A 28 3.58 -0.18 -7.35
CA ARG A 28 3.86 1.26 -7.23
C ARG A 28 2.74 2.04 -6.54
N ALA A 29 1.47 1.79 -6.90
CA ALA A 29 0.34 2.47 -6.26
C ALA A 29 0.21 2.05 -4.79
N CYS A 30 0.49 0.78 -4.47
CA CYS A 30 0.62 0.31 -3.10
C CYS A 30 1.76 1.02 -2.35
N ALA A 31 2.92 1.20 -2.99
CA ALA A 31 4.06 1.88 -2.40
C ALA A 31 3.76 3.35 -2.11
N GLU A 32 3.10 4.05 -3.02
CA GLU A 32 2.62 5.43 -2.82
C GLU A 32 1.60 5.54 -1.70
N LEU A 33 0.74 4.53 -1.52
CA LEU A 33 -0.16 4.47 -0.36
C LEU A 33 0.63 4.21 0.93
N MET A 34 1.63 3.31 0.91
CA MET A 34 2.50 3.01 2.04
C MET A 34 3.32 4.21 2.51
N THR A 35 3.70 5.14 1.63
CA THR A 35 4.40 6.37 2.06
C THR A 35 3.52 7.28 2.91
N LYS A 36 2.19 7.24 2.72
CA LYS A 36 1.19 8.06 3.42
C LYS A 36 0.73 7.47 4.74
N MET A 37 1.14 6.24 5.07
CA MET A 37 0.76 5.55 6.30
C MET A 37 1.88 5.62 7.36
N PRO A 38 1.53 5.58 8.66
CA PRO A 38 2.49 5.30 9.73
C PRO A 38 3.18 3.94 9.50
N PHE A 39 4.47 3.87 9.84
CA PHE A 39 5.30 2.68 9.57
C PHE A 39 4.79 1.44 10.33
N ASP A 40 4.38 1.61 11.58
CA ASP A 40 3.79 0.59 12.43
C ASP A 40 2.48 0.05 11.82
N VAL A 41 1.61 0.93 11.31
CA VAL A 41 0.35 0.52 10.69
C VAL A 41 0.58 -0.30 9.42
N ALA A 42 1.55 0.07 8.59
CA ALA A 42 1.90 -0.72 7.41
C ALA A 42 2.43 -2.11 7.80
N ALA A 43 3.34 -2.19 8.77
CA ALA A 43 3.86 -3.47 9.27
C ALA A 43 2.74 -4.37 9.85
N GLU A 44 1.82 -3.80 10.63
CA GLU A 44 0.67 -4.52 11.16
C GLU A 44 -0.33 -4.94 10.07
N ALA A 45 -0.47 -4.16 8.99
CA ALA A 45 -1.33 -4.51 7.86
C ALA A 45 -0.86 -5.79 7.14
N ARG A 46 0.46 -5.99 7.03
CA ARG A 46 1.06 -7.24 6.52
C ARG A 46 0.76 -8.42 7.44
N GLN A 47 0.94 -8.24 8.75
CA GLN A 47 0.67 -9.29 9.72
C GLN A 47 -0.81 -9.70 9.69
N LEU A 48 -1.71 -8.71 9.56
CA LEU A 48 -3.13 -8.94 9.43
C LEU A 48 -3.45 -9.71 8.13
N ALA A 49 -2.87 -9.34 6.99
CA ALA A 49 -3.04 -10.07 5.74
C ALA A 49 -2.64 -11.54 5.87
N TYR A 50 -1.50 -11.84 6.51
CA TYR A 50 -1.08 -13.22 6.76
C TYR A 50 -2.07 -13.99 7.66
N ARG A 51 -2.61 -13.35 8.70
CA ARG A 51 -3.63 -13.99 9.57
C ARG A 51 -4.92 -14.27 8.80
N LEU A 52 -5.35 -13.34 7.95
CA LEU A 52 -6.56 -13.46 7.15
C LEU A 52 -6.43 -14.51 6.06
N TYR A 53 -5.26 -14.60 5.41
CA TYR A 53 -4.93 -15.71 4.51
C TYR A 53 -5.18 -17.06 5.19
N ASN A 54 -4.56 -17.28 6.36
CA ASN A 54 -4.72 -18.54 7.10
C ASN A 54 -6.17 -18.83 7.51
N ILE A 55 -6.97 -17.80 7.81
CA ILE A 55 -8.39 -17.96 8.10
C ILE A 55 -9.17 -18.38 6.85
N CYS A 56 -8.88 -17.75 5.70
CA CYS A 56 -9.52 -18.06 4.43
C CYS A 56 -9.19 -19.48 3.97
N GLU A 57 -7.94 -19.93 4.13
CA GLU A 57 -7.51 -21.30 3.85
C GLU A 57 -8.32 -22.32 4.65
N ARG A 58 -8.42 -22.13 5.97
CA ARG A 58 -9.20 -23.04 6.84
C ARG A 58 -10.70 -23.05 6.50
N LYS A 59 -11.22 -21.98 5.91
CA LYS A 59 -12.62 -21.84 5.52
C LYS A 59 -12.90 -22.20 4.07
N GLY A 60 -11.87 -22.51 3.27
CA GLY A 60 -12.02 -22.78 1.84
C GLY A 60 -12.41 -21.55 1.01
N TRP A 61 -12.13 -20.34 1.49
CA TRP A 61 -12.45 -19.08 0.79
C TRP A 61 -11.33 -18.69 -0.16
N ALA A 62 -11.21 -19.41 -1.28
CA ALA A 62 -10.07 -19.34 -2.19
C ALA A 62 -9.82 -17.93 -2.77
N ASP A 63 -10.87 -17.22 -3.21
CA ASP A 63 -10.72 -15.90 -3.83
C ASP A 63 -10.13 -14.87 -2.85
N HIS A 64 -10.61 -14.90 -1.60
CA HIS A 64 -10.09 -14.03 -0.55
C HIS A 64 -8.69 -14.44 -0.10
N ALA A 65 -8.41 -15.75 0.00
CA ALA A 65 -7.08 -16.24 0.32
C ALA A 65 -6.05 -15.74 -0.69
N ARG A 66 -6.39 -15.79 -1.99
CA ARG A 66 -5.54 -15.27 -3.06
C ARG A 66 -5.22 -13.80 -2.88
N ASP A 67 -6.22 -12.96 -2.62
CA ASP A 67 -6.03 -11.51 -2.42
C ASP A 67 -5.04 -11.21 -1.28
N TYR A 68 -5.15 -11.90 -0.15
CA TYR A 68 -4.23 -11.72 0.98
C TYR A 68 -2.83 -12.27 0.68
N ASN A 69 -2.75 -13.40 -0.02
CA ASN A 69 -1.48 -14.01 -0.40
C ASN A 69 -0.70 -13.11 -1.36
N ASP A 70 -1.37 -12.54 -2.36
CA ASP A 70 -0.75 -11.68 -3.35
C ASP A 70 -0.13 -10.43 -2.68
N LEU A 71 -0.83 -9.82 -1.70
CA LEU A 71 -0.27 -8.72 -0.91
C LEU A 71 0.97 -9.13 -0.11
N VAL A 72 0.96 -10.31 0.52
CA VAL A 72 2.10 -10.81 1.32
C VAL A 72 3.31 -11.11 0.42
N MET A 73 3.07 -11.66 -0.78
CA MET A 73 4.11 -11.98 -1.76
C MET A 73 4.75 -10.73 -2.36
N SER A 74 3.95 -9.73 -2.74
CA SER A 74 4.46 -8.46 -3.27
C SER A 74 5.03 -7.52 -2.20
N TRP A 75 4.91 -7.86 -0.91
CA TRP A 75 5.26 -6.96 0.19
C TRP A 75 6.70 -6.41 0.13
N SER A 76 7.69 -7.25 -0.20
CA SER A 76 9.09 -6.82 -0.28
C SER A 76 9.29 -5.78 -1.38
N SER A 77 8.78 -6.06 -2.58
CA SER A 77 8.85 -5.15 -3.73
C SER A 77 8.17 -3.81 -3.43
N ILE A 78 6.97 -3.85 -2.85
CA ILE A 78 6.21 -2.66 -2.46
C ILE A 78 6.98 -1.86 -1.39
N SER A 79 7.58 -2.53 -0.40
CA SER A 79 8.33 -1.87 0.68
C SER A 79 9.61 -1.20 0.17
N GLU A 80 10.33 -1.85 -0.75
CA GLU A 80 11.51 -1.29 -1.40
C GLU A 80 11.15 -0.07 -2.26
N GLU A 81 10.07 -0.16 -3.04
CA GLU A 81 9.58 0.98 -3.82
C GLU A 81 9.13 2.13 -2.91
N ALA A 82 8.46 1.85 -1.80
CA ALA A 82 8.05 2.86 -0.84
C ALA A 82 9.26 3.57 -0.20
N ALA A 83 10.33 2.83 0.08
CA ALA A 83 11.58 3.41 0.56
C ALA A 83 12.22 4.32 -0.51
N ARG A 84 12.30 3.86 -1.77
CA ARG A 84 12.78 4.68 -2.89
C ARG A 84 11.99 5.98 -3.05
N LEU A 85 10.66 5.92 -2.93
CA LEU A 85 9.78 7.09 -3.01
C LEU A 85 10.03 8.07 -1.86
N ARG A 86 10.18 7.57 -0.62
CA ARG A 86 10.51 8.43 0.54
C ARG A 86 11.86 9.12 0.36
N ASP A 87 12.86 8.40 -0.15
CA ASP A 87 14.19 8.96 -0.42
C ASP A 87 14.15 10.02 -1.52
N ALA A 88 13.40 9.79 -2.60
CA ALA A 88 13.24 10.77 -3.68
C ALA A 88 12.58 12.07 -3.19
N VAL A 89 11.59 11.96 -2.29
CA VAL A 89 10.99 13.13 -1.63
C VAL A 89 11.99 13.84 -0.74
N ALA A 90 12.77 13.10 0.06
CA ALA A 90 13.80 13.67 0.93
C ALA A 90 14.93 14.37 0.16
N ARG A 91 15.26 13.89 -1.05
CA ARG A 91 16.26 14.50 -1.95
C ARG A 91 15.76 15.76 -2.68
N GLY A 92 14.46 16.08 -2.62
CA GLY A 92 13.89 17.25 -3.28
C GLY A 92 13.60 17.08 -4.77
N ASP A 93 13.71 15.86 -5.31
CA ASP A 93 13.52 15.56 -6.74
C ASP A 93 12.05 15.80 -7.17
N ALA A 94 11.09 15.52 -6.28
CA ALA A 94 9.65 15.68 -6.56
C ALA A 94 9.20 17.15 -6.67
N THR A 95 9.84 18.07 -5.93
CA THR A 95 9.48 19.50 -5.94
C THR A 95 10.03 20.22 -7.18
N THR A 96 11.11 19.70 -7.78
CA THR A 96 11.74 20.32 -8.94
C THR A 96 10.95 20.06 -10.23
N GLN A 97 10.37 18.86 -10.40
CA GLN A 97 9.54 18.56 -11.58
C GLN A 97 8.14 19.21 -11.53
N MET A 98 7.57 19.43 -10.34
CA MET A 98 6.23 20.02 -10.23
C MET A 98 6.26 21.55 -10.45
N ASN A 99 7.35 22.24 -10.11
CA ASN A 99 7.50 23.68 -10.35
C ASN A 99 7.89 24.05 -11.79
N LEU A 100 8.38 23.09 -12.60
CA LEU A 100 8.88 23.37 -13.95
C LEU A 100 7.75 23.52 -15.00
N PHE A 101 6.54 23.06 -14.69
CA PHE A 101 5.37 23.16 -15.59
C PHE A 101 4.51 24.41 -15.33
N ASP A 102 4.72 25.13 -14.22
CA ASP A 102 3.95 26.33 -13.85
C ASP A 102 4.69 27.65 -14.18
N SER A 103 5.89 27.61 -14.77
CA SER A 103 6.68 28.82 -15.08
C SER A 103 6.59 29.31 -16.54
N GLU A 104 5.69 28.76 -17.35
CA GLU A 104 5.49 29.17 -18.77
C GLU A 104 4.07 29.73 -19.06
N ALA A 105 3.44 30.41 -18.10
CA ALA A 105 2.19 31.15 -18.30
C ALA A 105 2.32 32.65 -17.98
#